data_AF-A0A2U0A0G3-F1
#
_entry.id   AF-A0A2U0A0G3-F1
#
_cell.length_a   1.000
_cell.length_b   1.000
_cell.length_c   1.000
_cell.angle_alpha   90.00
_cell.angle_beta   90.00
_cell.angle_gamma   90.00
#
_symmetry.space_group_name_H-M   'P 1'
#
loop_
_entity.id
_entity.type
_entity.pdbx_description
1 polymer ?
#
loop_
_entity_poly.entity_id
_entity_poly.type
_entity_poly.pdbx_seq_one_letter_code
_entity_poly.pdbx_strand_id
1 'polypeptide(L)'
;MIRLSLPTGGNGIKSAAWSLLLLWLLLLPMQSLAESKQARGLPPPAVLNPAADLWRDIRQRDMPTTGTTQVRGVDSGVLINANGDKWRKFRMDQLIPIGGYLLLGMAIFLTLFYLIRGKVKIEGGTSDRKLPRYTSYERLIHWFIASVFIFLALTGLIILFGRPLLIPIFGKELFSVIASASKEGHNLMGPLFLVALILVFIKFVRRNIYQKGDMSWLLRGGGIIGKKHVPSNFFNMGEKSMF
;
A
#
# COMPACT_ATOMS: atom_id res chain seq x y z
N MET A 1 24.36 -2.37 53.18
CA MET A 1 25.21 -3.32 52.43
C MET A 1 24.30 -4.41 51.85
N ILE A 2 23.76 -4.24 50.64
CA ILE A 2 23.03 -5.29 49.90
C ILE A 2 23.35 -5.10 48.41
N ARG A 3 24.19 -5.99 47.85
CA ARG A 3 24.45 -6.08 46.41
C ARG A 3 23.40 -7.01 45.81
N LEU A 4 22.53 -6.49 44.95
CA LEU A 4 21.68 -7.30 44.07
C LEU A 4 22.45 -7.60 42.78
N SER A 5 22.90 -8.85 42.62
CA SER A 5 23.45 -9.35 41.36
C SER A 5 22.31 -9.70 40.41
N LEU A 6 22.24 -9.05 39.25
CA LEU A 6 21.34 -9.45 38.16
C LEU A 6 21.97 -10.63 37.38
N PRO A 7 21.17 -11.66 37.02
CA PRO A 7 21.69 -12.81 36.30
C PRO A 7 22.03 -12.44 34.85
N THR A 8 23.27 -12.74 34.46
CA THR A 8 23.75 -12.73 33.08
C THR A 8 23.27 -13.97 32.35
N GLY A 9 22.08 -13.89 31.72
CA GLY A 9 21.48 -15.01 30.98
C GLY A 9 21.27 -14.71 29.49
N GLY A 10 22.30 -14.97 28.67
CA GLY A 10 22.30 -14.80 27.21
C GLY A 10 21.39 -15.75 26.40
N ASN A 11 20.30 -16.24 26.99
CA ASN A 11 19.40 -17.23 26.36
C ASN A 11 18.07 -16.64 25.86
N GLY A 12 17.69 -15.43 26.27
CA GLY A 12 16.41 -14.81 25.87
C GLY A 12 16.34 -14.42 24.39
N ILE A 13 17.48 -14.11 23.77
CA ILE A 13 17.54 -13.75 22.34
C ILE A 13 17.36 -15.00 21.46
N LYS A 14 17.87 -16.15 21.92
CA LYS A 14 17.71 -17.43 21.20
C LYS A 14 16.27 -17.91 21.29
N SER A 15 15.63 -17.88 22.46
CA SER A 15 14.22 -18.26 22.59
C SER A 15 13.27 -17.33 21.83
N ALA A 16 13.55 -16.02 21.80
CA ALA A 16 12.81 -15.07 20.96
C ALA A 16 12.99 -15.35 19.46
N ALA A 17 14.20 -15.71 19.02
CA ALA A 17 14.47 -16.07 17.62
C ALA A 17 13.70 -17.33 17.19
N TRP A 18 13.64 -18.37 18.04
CA TRP A 18 12.84 -19.57 17.77
C TRP A 18 11.32 -19.29 17.80
N SER A 19 10.88 -18.40 18.67
CA SER A 19 9.48 -17.96 18.75
C SER A 19 9.06 -17.16 17.51
N LEU A 20 9.95 -16.30 17.01
CA LEU A 20 9.76 -15.53 15.77
C LEU A 20 9.80 -16.44 14.54
N LEU A 21 10.63 -17.48 14.53
CA LEU A 21 10.66 -18.47 13.45
C LEU A 21 9.36 -19.29 13.41
N LEU A 22 8.81 -19.66 14.57
CA LEU A 22 7.50 -20.32 14.70
C LEU A 22 6.34 -19.42 14.27
N LEU A 23 6.38 -18.12 14.63
CA LEU A 23 5.44 -17.11 14.13
C LEU A 23 5.56 -16.89 12.62
N TRP A 24 6.77 -16.99 12.06
CA TRP A 24 7.02 -16.89 10.62
C TRP A 24 6.54 -18.14 9.86
N LEU A 25 6.65 -19.32 10.46
CA LEU A 25 6.08 -20.58 9.96
C LEU A 25 4.54 -20.60 10.01
N LEU A 26 3.93 -19.95 11.02
CA LEU A 26 2.47 -19.75 11.12
C LEU A 26 1.92 -18.69 10.15
N LEU A 27 2.78 -17.82 9.62
CA LEU A 27 2.46 -16.80 8.61
C LEU A 27 2.80 -17.23 7.19
N LEU A 28 3.28 -18.46 6.98
CA LEU A 28 3.31 -19.03 5.64
C LEU A 28 1.86 -19.01 5.13
N PRO A 29 1.60 -18.44 3.95
CA PRO A 29 0.28 -18.54 3.38
C PRO A 29 -0.01 -20.04 3.31
N MET A 30 -1.11 -20.49 3.93
CA MET A 30 -1.76 -21.69 3.45
C MET A 30 -2.09 -21.37 2.00
N GLN A 31 -1.17 -21.72 1.11
CA GLN A 31 -1.47 -21.90 -0.28
C GLN A 31 -2.50 -23.01 -0.22
N SER A 32 -3.78 -22.62 -0.26
CA SER A 32 -4.77 -23.54 -0.80
C SER A 32 -4.19 -23.89 -2.17
N LEU A 33 -3.56 -25.05 -2.27
CA LEU A 33 -3.51 -25.79 -3.50
C LEU A 33 -4.98 -26.07 -3.82
N ALA A 34 -5.68 -25.06 -4.29
CA ALA A 34 -6.68 -25.28 -5.29
C ALA A 34 -5.87 -25.83 -6.46
N GLU A 35 -5.64 -27.15 -6.44
CA GLU A 35 -5.54 -27.89 -7.68
C GLU A 35 -6.77 -27.43 -8.46
N SER A 36 -6.57 -26.54 -9.42
CA SER A 36 -7.43 -26.61 -10.58
C SER A 36 -7.27 -28.07 -11.00
N LYS A 37 -8.34 -28.85 -10.91
CA LYS A 37 -8.43 -30.09 -11.67
C LYS A 37 -8.32 -29.64 -13.12
N GLN A 38 -7.10 -29.43 -13.59
CA GLN A 38 -6.80 -29.27 -14.99
C GLN A 38 -7.22 -30.60 -15.57
N ALA A 39 -8.35 -30.58 -16.26
CA ALA A 39 -8.94 -31.75 -16.89
C ALA A 39 -7.81 -32.48 -17.60
N ARG A 40 -7.48 -33.64 -17.06
CA ARG A 40 -6.35 -34.48 -17.45
C ARG A 40 -6.55 -34.83 -18.92
N GLY A 41 -5.83 -34.14 -19.81
CA GLY A 41 -5.47 -34.58 -21.17
C GLY A 41 -6.54 -35.18 -22.08
N LEU A 42 -7.84 -35.02 -21.80
CA LEU A 42 -8.89 -35.48 -22.70
C LEU A 42 -8.91 -34.53 -23.89
N PRO A 43 -8.77 -35.02 -25.15
CA PRO A 43 -8.99 -34.18 -26.31
C PRO A 43 -10.38 -33.55 -26.15
N PRO A 44 -10.53 -32.24 -26.45
CA PRO A 44 -11.83 -31.60 -26.35
C PRO A 44 -12.82 -32.45 -27.15
N PRO A 45 -13.97 -32.83 -26.58
CA PRO A 45 -14.96 -33.58 -27.32
C PRO A 45 -15.23 -32.81 -28.61
N ALA A 46 -15.13 -33.48 -29.76
CA ALA A 46 -15.35 -32.91 -31.09
C ALA A 46 -16.84 -32.60 -31.33
N VAL A 47 -17.52 -32.12 -30.29
CA VAL A 47 -18.84 -31.53 -30.38
C VAL A 47 -18.61 -30.16 -31.02
N LEU A 48 -18.98 -30.06 -32.30
CA LEU A 48 -19.08 -28.79 -33.00
C LEU A 48 -19.92 -27.86 -32.12
N ASN A 49 -19.34 -26.80 -31.57
CA ASN A 49 -20.11 -25.82 -30.81
C ASN A 49 -21.05 -25.14 -31.80
N PRO A 50 -22.38 -25.40 -31.72
CA PRO A 50 -23.33 -24.87 -32.71
C PRO A 50 -23.41 -23.34 -32.66
N ALA A 51 -22.89 -22.71 -31.59
CA ALA A 51 -22.81 -21.27 -31.42
C ALA A 51 -21.40 -20.71 -31.68
N ALA A 52 -20.44 -21.48 -32.22
CA ALA A 52 -19.07 -21.02 -32.43
C ALA A 52 -19.00 -19.72 -33.26
N ASP A 53 -19.79 -19.65 -34.32
CA ASP A 53 -19.87 -18.48 -35.20
C ASP A 53 -20.61 -17.33 -34.53
N LEU A 54 -21.72 -17.61 -33.84
CA LEU A 54 -22.39 -16.62 -32.98
C LEU A 54 -21.42 -15.99 -31.97
N TRP A 55 -20.58 -16.79 -31.31
CA TRP A 55 -19.59 -16.28 -30.36
C TRP A 55 -18.43 -15.54 -31.04
N ARG A 56 -18.12 -15.82 -32.31
CA ARG A 56 -17.15 -15.01 -33.08
C ARG A 56 -17.74 -13.63 -33.37
N ASP A 57 -19.00 -13.57 -33.81
CA ASP A 57 -19.71 -12.33 -34.10
C ASP A 57 -19.90 -11.46 -32.84
N ILE A 58 -20.27 -12.07 -31.72
CA ILE A 58 -20.46 -11.37 -30.43
C ILE A 58 -19.13 -10.87 -29.83
N ARG A 59 -18.00 -11.54 -30.09
CA ARG A 59 -16.70 -11.15 -29.51
C ARG A 59 -16.10 -9.89 -30.13
N GLN A 60 -16.64 -9.42 -31.27
CA GLN A 60 -16.40 -8.07 -31.81
C GLN A 60 -14.90 -7.68 -31.89
N ARG A 61 -13.99 -8.65 -32.10
CA ARG A 61 -12.54 -8.39 -32.01
C ARG A 61 -12.03 -7.52 -33.16
N ASP A 62 -12.67 -7.61 -34.33
CA ASP A 62 -12.19 -7.01 -35.58
C ASP A 62 -13.32 -6.46 -36.51
N MET A 63 -14.59 -6.48 -36.10
CA MET A 63 -15.74 -6.08 -36.95
C MET A 63 -16.63 -5.03 -36.26
N PRO A 64 -17.12 -3.99 -36.98
CA PRO A 64 -18.12 -3.06 -36.46
C PRO A 64 -19.42 -3.78 -36.12
N THR A 65 -20.02 -3.44 -34.98
CA THR A 65 -21.31 -3.96 -34.50
C THR A 65 -22.41 -3.82 -35.56
N THR A 66 -22.90 -4.96 -36.07
CA THR A 66 -24.08 -5.03 -36.96
C THR A 66 -25.36 -5.22 -36.13
N GLY A 67 -25.59 -4.33 -35.16
CA GLY A 67 -26.74 -4.43 -34.26
C GLY A 67 -27.11 -3.09 -33.64
N THR A 68 -28.41 -2.82 -33.52
CA THR A 68 -28.94 -1.64 -32.83
C THR A 68 -29.43 -2.04 -31.45
N THR A 69 -29.15 -1.20 -30.45
CA THR A 69 -29.70 -1.34 -29.11
C THR A 69 -30.79 -0.29 -28.91
N GLN A 70 -31.89 -0.66 -28.26
CA GLN A 70 -32.91 0.31 -27.86
C GLN A 70 -32.47 1.12 -26.62
N VAL A 71 -31.50 0.60 -25.84
CA VAL A 71 -30.99 1.24 -24.65
C VAL A 71 -29.89 2.24 -25.03
N ARG A 72 -30.06 3.50 -24.61
CA ARG A 72 -29.06 4.56 -24.78
C ARG A 72 -28.25 4.69 -23.50
N GLY A 73 -26.93 4.50 -23.59
CA GLY A 73 -26.03 4.63 -22.45
C GLY A 73 -24.57 4.43 -22.86
N VAL A 74 -23.66 4.69 -21.93
CA VAL A 74 -22.24 4.33 -22.10
C VAL A 74 -22.16 2.80 -22.17
N ASP A 75 -21.44 2.27 -23.15
CA ASP A 75 -21.27 0.83 -23.44
C ASP A 75 -22.56 0.06 -23.81
N SER A 76 -23.69 0.73 -24.11
CA SER A 76 -24.97 0.03 -24.39
C SER A 76 -24.98 -0.81 -25.69
N GLY A 77 -24.03 -0.56 -26.59
CA GLY A 77 -23.78 -1.37 -27.79
C GLY A 77 -22.66 -2.41 -27.64
N VAL A 78 -22.01 -2.49 -26.47
CA VAL A 78 -20.88 -3.40 -26.24
C VAL A 78 -21.37 -4.69 -25.60
N LEU A 79 -21.37 -5.79 -26.38
CA LEU A 79 -21.82 -7.10 -25.88
C LEU A 79 -20.75 -7.77 -25.01
N ILE A 80 -19.47 -7.64 -25.37
CA ILE A 80 -18.34 -8.16 -24.61
C ILE A 80 -17.32 -7.03 -24.41
N ASN A 81 -17.14 -6.60 -23.16
CA ASN A 81 -16.15 -5.58 -22.83
C ASN A 81 -14.74 -6.20 -22.72
N ALA A 82 -14.05 -6.30 -23.87
CA ALA A 82 -12.69 -6.83 -23.93
C ALA A 82 -11.70 -6.01 -23.07
N ASN A 83 -11.89 -4.69 -22.96
CA ASN A 83 -11.05 -3.82 -22.15
C ASN A 83 -11.27 -4.05 -20.65
N GLY A 84 -12.53 -4.28 -20.24
CA GLY A 84 -12.89 -4.66 -18.88
C GLY A 84 -12.26 -6.00 -18.47
N ASP A 85 -12.24 -7.00 -19.37
CA ASP A 85 -11.56 -8.27 -19.10
C ASP A 85 -10.04 -8.10 -19.00
N LYS A 86 -9.42 -7.29 -19.88
CA LYS A 86 -7.99 -6.94 -19.78
C LYS A 86 -7.66 -6.28 -18.44
N TRP A 87 -8.45 -5.29 -18.02
CA TRP A 87 -8.29 -4.63 -16.72
C TRP A 87 -8.48 -5.61 -15.56
N ARG A 88 -9.51 -6.46 -15.60
CA ARG A 88 -9.77 -7.48 -14.58
C ARG A 88 -8.57 -8.43 -14.45
N LYS A 89 -8.06 -8.95 -15.56
CA LYS A 89 -6.87 -9.83 -15.58
C LYS A 89 -5.65 -9.13 -15.01
N PHE A 90 -5.32 -7.95 -15.50
CA PHE A 90 -4.22 -7.15 -14.92
C PHE A 90 -4.41 -6.94 -13.41
N ARG A 91 -5.61 -6.57 -12.97
CA ARG A 91 -5.90 -6.33 -11.57
C ARG A 91 -5.73 -7.58 -10.70
N MET A 92 -6.30 -8.70 -11.14
CA MET A 92 -6.30 -9.95 -10.37
C MET A 92 -4.95 -10.66 -10.41
N ASP A 93 -4.30 -10.69 -11.56
CA ASP A 93 -3.12 -11.51 -11.81
C ASP A 93 -1.82 -10.76 -11.48
N GLN A 94 -1.82 -9.42 -11.57
CA GLN A 94 -0.63 -8.60 -11.34
C GLN A 94 -0.81 -7.61 -10.19
N LEU A 95 -1.75 -6.66 -10.32
CA LEU A 95 -1.84 -5.52 -9.41
C LEU A 95 -2.09 -5.94 -7.95
N ILE A 96 -3.06 -6.82 -7.69
CA ILE A 96 -3.37 -7.29 -6.33
C ILE A 96 -2.20 -8.11 -5.75
N PRO A 97 -1.69 -9.18 -6.42
CA PRO A 97 -0.59 -9.95 -5.86
C PRO A 97 0.68 -9.12 -5.62
N ILE A 98 1.12 -8.35 -6.63
CA ILE A 98 2.33 -7.52 -6.53
C ILE A 98 2.14 -6.45 -5.47
N GLY A 99 0.99 -5.77 -5.44
CA GLY A 99 0.67 -4.77 -4.42
C GLY A 99 0.70 -5.35 -3.01
N GLY A 100 0.17 -6.56 -2.83
CA GLY A 100 0.25 -7.29 -1.56
C GLY A 100 1.68 -7.58 -1.14
N TYR A 101 2.51 -8.13 -2.05
CA TYR A 101 3.92 -8.40 -1.77
C TYR A 101 4.72 -7.14 -1.47
N LEU A 102 4.49 -6.03 -2.19
CA LEU A 102 5.17 -4.76 -1.95
C LEU A 102 4.82 -4.17 -0.59
N LEU A 103 3.54 -4.16 -0.21
CA LEU A 103 3.10 -3.65 1.10
C LEU A 103 3.66 -4.49 2.25
N LEU A 104 3.53 -5.81 2.17
CA LEU A 104 4.05 -6.73 3.18
C LEU A 104 5.59 -6.67 3.24
N GLY A 105 6.25 -6.67 2.09
CA GLY A 105 7.70 -6.57 1.98
C GLY A 105 8.25 -5.27 2.56
N MET A 106 7.60 -4.13 2.29
CA MET A 106 7.97 -2.85 2.90
C MET A 106 7.77 -2.87 4.42
N ALA A 107 6.66 -3.41 4.92
CA ALA A 107 6.42 -3.53 6.36
C ALA A 107 7.49 -4.39 7.05
N ILE A 108 7.83 -5.54 6.45
CA ILE A 108 8.91 -6.41 6.94
C ILE A 108 10.24 -5.68 6.90
N PHE A 109 10.57 -5.02 5.78
CA PHE A 109 11.82 -4.29 5.62
C PHE A 109 11.98 -3.20 6.69
N LEU A 110 10.96 -2.37 6.91
CA LEU A 110 10.98 -1.33 7.94
C LEU A 110 11.12 -1.91 9.35
N THR A 111 10.43 -3.03 9.61
CA THR A 111 10.50 -3.74 10.90
C THR A 111 11.91 -4.30 11.15
N LEU A 112 12.48 -5.01 10.18
CA LEU A 112 13.84 -5.55 10.27
C LEU A 112 14.87 -4.43 10.40
N PHE A 113 14.76 -3.37 9.60
CA PHE A 113 15.62 -2.21 9.70
C PHE A 113 15.60 -1.61 11.11
N TYR A 114 14.40 -1.43 11.68
CA TYR A 114 14.24 -0.93 13.05
C TYR A 114 14.86 -1.87 14.10
N LEU A 115 14.68 -3.19 13.96
CA LEU A 115 15.23 -4.17 14.91
C LEU A 115 16.76 -4.25 14.84
N ILE A 116 17.34 -4.16 13.64
CA ILE A 116 18.80 -4.22 13.44
C ILE A 116 19.45 -2.91 13.88
N ARG A 117 18.89 -1.77 13.48
CA ARG A 117 19.52 -0.46 13.72
C ARG A 117 19.22 0.10 15.11
N GLY A 118 18.03 -0.20 15.65
CA GLY A 118 17.54 0.38 16.89
C GLY A 118 17.24 1.88 16.81
N LYS A 119 16.95 2.48 17.98
CA LYS A 119 16.63 3.91 18.10
C LYS A 119 17.90 4.76 18.07
N VAL A 120 17.86 5.87 17.32
CA VAL A 120 18.89 6.92 17.38
C VAL A 120 18.68 7.73 18.67
N LYS A 121 19.61 7.63 19.62
CA LYS A 121 19.55 8.36 20.90
C LYS A 121 20.24 9.72 20.78
N ILE A 122 19.76 10.69 21.56
CA ILE A 122 20.41 11.99 21.71
C ILE A 122 21.56 11.80 22.69
N GLU A 123 22.82 11.98 22.25
CA GLU A 123 24.00 11.73 23.09
C GLU A 123 24.02 12.58 24.37
N GLY A 124 23.55 13.83 24.29
CA GLY A 124 23.49 14.76 25.43
C GLY A 124 22.19 14.74 26.25
N GLY A 125 21.26 13.82 25.96
CA GLY A 125 19.95 13.80 26.60
C GLY A 125 18.97 14.88 26.10
N THR A 126 17.74 14.85 26.60
CA THR A 126 16.69 15.82 26.23
C THR A 126 16.81 17.10 27.05
N SER A 127 16.63 18.26 26.42
CA SER A 127 16.55 19.56 27.10
C SER A 127 15.12 19.84 27.58
N ASP A 128 14.98 20.54 28.73
CA ASP A 128 13.69 21.01 29.25
C ASP A 128 13.13 22.22 28.49
N ARG A 129 13.93 22.83 27.60
CA ARG A 129 13.53 23.99 26.81
C ARG A 129 13.02 23.54 25.44
N LYS A 130 11.79 23.92 25.09
CA LYS A 130 11.19 23.66 23.77
C LYS A 130 11.24 24.90 22.89
N LEU A 131 11.43 24.70 21.60
CA LEU A 131 11.37 25.75 20.57
C LEU A 131 10.19 25.48 19.61
N PRO A 132 9.40 26.50 19.25
CA PRO A 132 8.33 26.32 18.28
C PRO A 132 8.93 26.09 16.88
N ARG A 133 8.94 24.84 16.41
CA ARG A 133 9.41 24.50 15.06
C ARG A 133 8.37 24.82 13.98
N TYR A 134 7.10 24.58 14.28
CA TYR A 134 5.97 24.79 13.37
C TYR A 134 4.94 25.69 14.01
N THR A 135 4.32 26.55 13.20
CA THR A 135 3.19 27.40 13.62
C THR A 135 1.91 26.58 13.83
N SER A 136 0.93 27.13 14.55
CA SER A 136 -0.36 26.45 14.75
C SER A 136 -1.09 26.16 13.43
N TYR A 137 -1.00 27.08 12.47
CA TYR A 137 -1.56 26.90 11.13
C TYR A 137 -0.88 25.76 10.36
N GLU A 138 0.45 25.68 10.40
CA GLU A 138 1.21 24.58 9.78
C GLU A 138 0.83 23.20 10.35
N ARG A 139 0.61 23.12 11.67
CA ARG A 139 0.14 21.88 12.30
C ARG A 139 -1.30 21.55 11.91
N LEU A 140 -2.18 22.55 11.83
CA LEU A 140 -3.58 22.36 11.45
C LEU A 140 -3.70 21.76 10.04
N ILE A 141 -3.05 22.36 9.05
CA ILE A 141 -3.11 21.86 7.66
C ILE A 141 -2.49 20.46 7.54
N HIS A 142 -1.46 20.16 8.34
CA HIS A 142 -0.84 18.84 8.38
C HIS A 142 -1.78 17.78 8.95
N TRP A 143 -2.43 18.05 10.09
CA TRP A 143 -3.39 17.11 10.68
C TRP A 143 -4.63 16.94 9.81
N PHE A 144 -5.04 17.99 9.11
CA PHE A 144 -6.11 17.93 8.14
C PHE A 144 -5.77 16.98 6.98
N ILE A 145 -4.65 17.20 6.28
CA ILE A 145 -4.24 16.32 5.17
C ILE A 145 -4.00 14.88 5.65
N ALA A 146 -3.39 14.70 6.83
CA ALA A 146 -3.10 13.37 7.38
C ALA A 146 -4.38 12.59 7.67
N SER A 147 -5.40 13.25 8.21
CA SER A 147 -6.69 12.59 8.51
C SER A 147 -7.40 12.16 7.24
N VAL A 148 -7.45 13.03 6.22
CA VAL A 148 -8.04 12.71 4.91
C VAL A 148 -7.24 11.60 4.22
N PHE A 149 -5.90 11.65 4.29
CA PHE A 149 -5.03 10.62 3.74
C PHE A 149 -5.28 9.26 4.38
N ILE A 150 -5.33 9.17 5.71
CA ILE A 150 -5.57 7.91 6.42
C ILE A 150 -6.93 7.34 6.02
N PHE A 151 -7.97 8.17 5.95
CA PHE A 151 -9.28 7.75 5.48
C PHE A 151 -9.23 7.21 4.05
N LEU A 152 -8.58 7.92 3.12
CA LEU A 152 -8.42 7.48 1.73
C LEU A 152 -7.58 6.19 1.61
N ALA A 153 -6.50 6.07 2.37
CA ALA A 153 -5.64 4.89 2.37
C ALA A 153 -6.43 3.66 2.85
N LEU A 154 -7.16 3.77 3.96
CA LEU A 154 -7.98 2.68 4.48
C LEU A 154 -9.08 2.26 3.52
N THR A 155 -9.86 3.22 3.02
CA THR A 155 -10.94 2.94 2.06
C THR A 155 -10.39 2.39 0.74
N GLY A 156 -9.26 2.90 0.25
CA GLY A 156 -8.58 2.40 -0.94
C GLY A 156 -8.07 0.96 -0.77
N LEU A 157 -7.48 0.63 0.38
CA LEU A 157 -7.05 -0.74 0.71
C LEU A 157 -8.25 -1.71 0.77
N ILE A 158 -9.37 -1.29 1.35
CA ILE A 158 -10.61 -2.08 1.41
C ILE A 158 -11.13 -2.36 -0.01
N ILE A 159 -11.17 -1.35 -0.89
CA ILE A 159 -11.65 -1.52 -2.27
C ILE A 159 -10.71 -2.42 -3.07
N LEU A 160 -9.40 -2.24 -2.90
CA LEU A 160 -8.37 -2.96 -3.64
C LEU A 160 -8.26 -4.43 -3.22
N PHE A 161 -8.13 -4.69 -1.92
CA PHE A 161 -7.84 -6.02 -1.35
C PHE A 161 -9.03 -6.69 -0.67
N GLY A 162 -10.17 -6.03 -0.56
CA GLY A 162 -11.28 -6.55 0.24
C GLY A 162 -11.89 -7.85 -0.27
N ARG A 163 -11.83 -8.13 -1.58
CA ARG A 163 -12.31 -9.41 -2.12
C ARG A 163 -11.47 -10.60 -1.62
N PRO A 164 -10.15 -10.65 -1.82
CA PRO A 164 -9.34 -11.76 -1.33
C PRO A 164 -9.18 -11.78 0.19
N LEU A 165 -9.25 -10.64 0.89
CA LEU A 165 -8.98 -10.58 2.34
C LEU A 165 -10.23 -10.55 3.21
N LEU A 166 -11.24 -9.74 2.86
CA LEU A 166 -12.38 -9.48 3.74
C LEU A 166 -13.56 -10.43 3.48
N ILE A 167 -13.83 -10.82 2.22
CA ILE A 167 -14.93 -11.76 1.93
C ILE A 167 -14.76 -13.11 2.66
N PRO A 168 -13.57 -13.74 2.69
CA PRO A 168 -13.40 -15.01 3.42
C PRO A 168 -13.62 -14.90 4.94
N ILE A 169 -13.40 -13.71 5.51
CA ILE A 169 -13.50 -13.46 6.96
C ILE A 169 -14.92 -13.06 7.36
N PHE A 170 -15.55 -12.17 6.58
CA PHE A 170 -16.79 -11.49 6.94
C PHE A 170 -18.00 -11.86 6.09
N GLY A 171 -17.81 -12.61 5.00
CA GLY A 171 -18.85 -12.93 4.04
C GLY A 171 -19.17 -11.78 3.07
N LYS A 172 -19.97 -12.09 2.05
CA LYS A 172 -20.29 -11.15 0.95
C LYS A 172 -21.21 -10.02 1.38
N GLU A 173 -22.14 -10.28 2.30
CA GLU A 173 -23.15 -9.30 2.74
C GLU A 173 -22.49 -8.14 3.48
N LEU A 174 -21.73 -8.44 4.53
CA LEU A 174 -21.02 -7.40 5.29
C LEU A 174 -19.97 -6.69 4.41
N PHE A 175 -19.25 -7.43 3.57
CA PHE A 175 -18.31 -6.82 2.63
C PHE A 175 -18.99 -5.85 1.66
N SER A 176 -20.19 -6.17 1.16
CA SER A 176 -20.93 -5.29 0.24
C SER A 176 -21.21 -3.93 0.86
N VAL A 177 -21.67 -3.91 2.12
CA VAL A 177 -21.94 -2.66 2.86
C VAL A 177 -20.64 -1.87 3.08
N ILE A 178 -19.60 -2.52 3.57
CA ILE A 178 -18.30 -1.87 3.86
C ILE A 178 -17.65 -1.34 2.57
N ALA A 179 -17.66 -2.13 1.49
CA ALA A 179 -17.08 -1.73 0.21
C ALA A 179 -17.86 -0.57 -0.42
N SER A 180 -19.19 -0.57 -0.31
CA SER A 180 -20.03 0.53 -0.80
C SER A 180 -19.74 1.83 -0.05
N ALA A 181 -19.75 1.78 1.29
CA ALA A 181 -19.42 2.93 2.13
C ALA A 181 -17.99 3.44 1.86
N SER A 182 -17.03 2.52 1.71
CA SER A 182 -15.65 2.86 1.39
C SER A 182 -15.53 3.55 0.04
N LYS A 183 -16.22 3.05 -1.00
CA LYS A 183 -16.20 3.63 -2.35
C LYS A 183 -16.77 5.05 -2.35
N GLU A 184 -17.95 5.25 -1.74
CA GLU A 184 -18.56 6.58 -1.69
C GLU A 184 -17.73 7.56 -0.86
N GLY A 185 -17.25 7.13 0.31
CA GLY A 185 -16.35 7.93 1.14
C GLY A 185 -15.07 8.30 0.42
N HIS A 186 -14.44 7.35 -0.28
CA HIS A 186 -13.20 7.59 -1.02
C HIS A 186 -13.39 8.61 -2.15
N ASN A 187 -14.49 8.48 -2.90
CA ASN A 187 -14.83 9.40 -3.97
C ASN A 187 -15.10 10.82 -3.46
N LEU A 188 -15.74 10.95 -2.29
CA LEU A 188 -16.01 12.26 -1.68
C LEU A 188 -14.75 12.91 -1.12
N MET A 189 -13.89 12.13 -0.45
CA MET A 189 -12.68 12.64 0.21
C MET A 189 -11.52 12.88 -0.77
N GLY A 190 -11.53 12.25 -1.94
CA GLY A 190 -10.48 12.40 -2.96
C GLY A 190 -10.24 13.86 -3.40
N PRO A 191 -11.27 14.58 -3.85
CA PRO A 191 -11.16 16.01 -4.18
C PRO A 191 -10.71 16.86 -3.00
N LEU A 192 -11.18 16.54 -1.78
CA LEU A 192 -10.77 17.25 -0.57
C LEU A 192 -9.28 17.08 -0.26
N PHE A 193 -8.74 15.87 -0.49
CA PHE A 193 -7.32 15.59 -0.35
C PHE A 193 -6.47 16.38 -1.33
N LEU A 194 -6.91 16.55 -2.57
CA LEU A 194 -6.21 17.37 -3.56
C LEU A 194 -6.10 18.83 -3.09
N VAL A 195 -7.19 19.40 -2.56
CA VAL A 195 -7.17 20.76 -1.98
C VAL A 195 -6.21 20.84 -0.80
N ALA A 196 -6.26 19.87 0.11
CA ALA A 196 -5.35 19.80 1.26
C ALA A 196 -3.88 19.71 0.83
N LEU A 197 -3.58 18.93 -0.21
CA LEU A 197 -2.25 18.76 -0.77
C LEU A 197 -1.72 20.08 -1.34
N ILE A 198 -2.53 20.83 -2.09
CA ILE A 198 -2.15 22.14 -2.62
C ILE A 198 -1.82 23.11 -1.47
N LEU A 199 -2.63 23.15 -0.42
CA LEU A 199 -2.39 24.02 0.74
C LEU A 199 -1.06 23.70 1.43
N VAL A 200 -0.78 22.41 1.67
CA VAL A 200 0.47 21.96 2.26
C VAL A 200 1.65 22.25 1.34
N PHE A 201 1.51 22.00 0.04
CA PHE A 201 2.55 22.29 -0.95
C PHE A 201 2.94 23.77 -0.94
N ILE A 202 1.97 24.67 -1.12
CA ILE A 202 2.22 26.12 -1.11
C ILE A 202 2.88 26.55 0.20
N LYS A 203 2.46 25.96 1.34
CA LYS A 203 3.00 26.33 2.65
C LYS A 203 4.46 25.94 2.83
N PHE A 204 4.89 24.79 2.30
CA PHE A 204 6.20 24.22 2.59
C PHE A 204 7.19 24.22 1.42
N VAL A 205 6.75 24.45 0.17
CA VAL A 205 7.59 24.33 -1.03
C VAL A 205 8.89 25.12 -0.95
N ARG A 206 8.82 26.38 -0.51
CA ARG A 206 10.00 27.25 -0.39
C ARG A 206 11.08 26.66 0.53
N ARG A 207 10.68 25.94 1.58
CA ARG A 207 11.61 25.35 2.56
C ARG A 207 12.15 23.99 2.10
N ASN A 208 11.53 23.36 1.10
CA ASN A 208 11.91 22.04 0.60
C ASN A 208 12.80 22.06 -0.64
N ILE A 209 13.13 23.23 -1.19
CA ILE A 209 14.07 23.34 -2.31
C ILE A 209 15.46 22.83 -1.87
N TYR A 210 16.12 22.07 -2.76
CA TYR A 210 17.46 21.55 -2.53
C TYR A 210 18.50 22.67 -2.37
N GLN A 211 19.43 22.46 -1.45
CA GLN A 211 20.47 23.40 -1.04
C GLN A 211 21.83 22.69 -1.03
N LYS A 212 22.92 23.47 -1.07
CA LYS A 212 24.30 22.94 -1.15
C LYS A 212 24.63 21.90 -0.06
N GLY A 213 24.06 22.04 1.14
CA GLY A 213 24.27 21.11 2.26
C GLY A 213 23.58 19.74 2.09
N ASP A 214 22.57 19.64 1.23
CA ASP A 214 21.75 18.42 1.12
C ASP A 214 22.52 17.26 0.47
N MET A 215 23.39 17.57 -0.50
CA MET A 215 24.28 16.57 -1.09
C MET A 215 25.29 16.04 -0.08
N SER A 216 25.85 16.94 0.74
CA SER A 216 26.73 16.54 1.85
C SER A 216 25.98 15.68 2.87
N TRP A 217 24.69 15.94 3.05
CA TRP A 217 23.84 15.14 3.92
C TRP A 217 23.62 13.73 3.38
N LEU A 218 23.31 13.61 2.09
CA LEU A 218 23.11 12.33 1.41
C LEU A 218 24.38 11.47 1.41
N LEU A 219 25.53 12.05 1.04
CA LEU A 219 26.82 11.36 0.99
C LEU A 219 27.28 10.85 2.36
N ARG A 220 26.82 11.48 3.45
CA ARG A 220 27.11 11.06 4.83
C ARG A 220 26.02 10.17 5.42
N GLY A 221 25.12 9.64 4.59
CA GLY A 221 24.04 8.75 5.02
C GLY A 221 23.09 9.39 6.03
N GLY A 222 22.94 10.71 5.98
CA GLY A 222 21.98 11.44 6.79
C GLY A 222 22.18 11.39 8.31
N GLY A 223 23.40 11.11 8.77
CA GLY A 223 23.70 10.91 10.19
C GLY A 223 23.24 9.54 10.72
N ILE A 224 22.75 8.64 9.86
CA ILE A 224 22.47 7.24 10.21
C ILE A 224 23.79 6.45 10.30
N ILE A 225 24.77 6.83 9.48
CA ILE A 225 26.10 6.21 9.36
C ILE A 225 27.14 7.12 10.01
N GLY A 226 27.76 6.66 11.10
CA GLY A 226 28.78 7.40 11.86
C GLY A 226 28.22 8.28 12.99
N LYS A 227 29.13 8.98 13.71
CA LYS A 227 28.82 9.86 14.86
C LYS A 227 28.93 11.36 14.56
N LYS A 228 29.21 11.74 13.30
CA LYS A 228 29.41 13.15 12.95
C LYS A 228 28.07 13.83 12.72
N HIS A 229 27.84 14.96 13.37
CA HIS A 229 26.72 15.83 13.04
C HIS A 229 26.85 16.34 11.61
N VAL A 230 25.78 16.16 10.85
CA VAL A 230 25.66 16.57 9.46
C VAL A 230 24.66 17.72 9.42
N PRO A 231 24.97 18.85 8.75
CA PRO A 231 24.05 19.97 8.70
C PRO A 231 22.74 19.56 8.03
N SER A 232 21.67 19.57 8.80
CA SER A 232 20.29 19.51 8.31
C SER A 232 19.68 20.89 8.53
N ASN A 233 19.26 21.55 7.45
CA ASN A 233 18.56 22.84 7.53
C ASN A 233 17.17 22.64 8.20
N PHE A 234 16.20 23.50 7.90
CA PHE A 234 14.83 23.30 8.42
C PHE A 234 14.25 21.93 8.03
N PHE A 235 14.58 21.43 6.83
CA PHE A 235 14.32 20.06 6.38
C PHE A 235 15.62 19.43 5.91
N ASN A 236 15.80 18.14 6.16
CA ASN A 236 16.93 17.35 5.66
C ASN A 236 16.68 16.84 4.22
N MET A 237 17.71 16.34 3.53
CA MET A 237 17.58 15.86 2.15
C MET A 237 16.49 14.79 1.99
N GLY A 238 16.37 13.85 2.93
CA GLY A 238 15.33 12.81 2.89
C GLY A 238 13.91 13.38 2.98
N GLU A 239 13.69 14.36 3.88
CA GLU A 239 12.41 15.07 3.97
C GLU A 239 12.10 15.84 2.69
N LYS A 240 13.11 16.49 2.10
CA LYS A 240 12.96 17.25 0.84
C LYS A 240 12.69 16.36 -0.37
N SER A 241 13.25 15.15 -0.41
CA SER A 241 12.98 14.18 -1.48
C SER A 241 11.62 13.51 -1.35
N MET A 242 11.04 13.48 -0.15
CA MET A 242 9.69 12.97 0.08
C MET A 242 8.61 14.02 -0.20
N PHE A 243 8.91 15.30 0.04
CA PHE A 243 8.02 16.45 -0.22
C PHE A 243 7.77 16.67 -1.71
#